data_AF-A0A0V1FH09-F1
#
_entry.id   AF-A0A0V1FH09-F1
#
_cell.length_a   1.000
_cell.length_b   1.000
_cell.length_c   1.000
_cell.angle_alpha   90.00
_cell.angle_beta   90.00
_cell.angle_gamma   90.00
#
_symmetry.space_group_name_H-M   'P 1'
#
loop_
_entity.id
_entity.type
_entity.pdbx_description
1 polymer ?
#
loop_
_entity_poly.entity_id
_entity_poly.type
_entity_poly.pdbx_seq_one_letter_code
_entity_poly.pdbx_strand_id
1 'polypeptide(L)'
;MVANDLNKNEVLHLIALNDPFTGNMHGVRGADFACYHQARAAGFTTTFRAFVSSQVQDLDKIVHHSDRGTPVVNLRGQVLFNSWDDMFRDGGAFFSLNTPIYSFDRKDVFSHHG
;
A
#
# COMPACT_ATOMS: atom_id res chain seq x y z
N MET A 1 -15.05 -27.48 -9.06
CA MET A 1 -14.02 -26.47 -9.39
C MET A 1 -14.50 -25.16 -8.79
N VAL A 2 -14.10 -24.88 -7.54
CA VAL A 2 -14.42 -23.62 -6.89
C VAL A 2 -13.31 -22.66 -7.29
N ALA A 3 -13.67 -21.56 -7.94
CA ALA A 3 -12.73 -20.47 -8.18
C ALA A 3 -12.19 -20.04 -6.81
N ASN A 4 -10.87 -19.97 -6.66
CA ASN A 4 -10.24 -19.34 -5.51
C ASN A 4 -10.59 -17.84 -5.56
N ASP A 5 -11.77 -17.50 -5.06
CA ASP A 5 -12.06 -16.18 -4.56
C ASP A 5 -11.12 -16.01 -3.35
N LEU A 6 -9.97 -15.35 -3.58
CA LEU A 6 -9.20 -14.78 -2.47
C LEU A 6 -10.20 -13.99 -1.64
N ASN A 7 -10.43 -14.41 -0.40
CA ASN A 7 -11.38 -13.74 0.46
C ASN A 7 -11.06 -12.25 0.43
N LYS A 8 -12.08 -11.40 0.36
CA LYS A 8 -11.93 -9.93 0.40
C LYS A 8 -11.18 -9.42 1.66
N ASN A 9 -10.94 -10.32 2.62
CA ASN A 9 -10.18 -10.15 3.86
C ASN A 9 -8.70 -10.64 3.80
N GLU A 10 -8.21 -11.12 2.65
CA GLU A 10 -6.88 -11.75 2.50
C GLU A 10 -6.01 -11.01 1.48
N VAL A 11 -6.12 -9.67 1.40
CA VAL A 11 -5.23 -8.85 0.57
C VAL A 11 -4.81 -7.57 1.30
N LEU A 12 -3.59 -7.11 1.01
CA LEU A 12 -3.05 -5.83 1.50
C LEU A 12 -3.08 -4.81 0.36
N HIS A 13 -3.82 -3.72 0.54
CA HIS A 13 -3.86 -2.64 -0.44
C HIS A 13 -2.67 -1.68 -0.28
N LEU A 14 -1.88 -1.53 -1.33
CA LEU A 14 -0.89 -0.46 -1.48
C LEU A 14 -1.47 0.64 -2.37
N ILE A 15 -1.71 1.81 -1.77
CA ILE A 15 -2.38 2.95 -2.39
C ILE A 15 -1.56 4.21 -2.07
N ALA A 16 -1.35 5.06 -3.07
CA ALA A 16 -0.62 6.32 -2.89
C ALA A 16 -1.49 7.41 -2.25
N LEU A 17 -0.84 8.39 -1.63
CA LEU A 17 -1.50 9.65 -1.32
C LEU A 17 -1.82 10.40 -2.63
N ASN A 18 -2.82 11.27 -2.58
CA ASN A 18 -3.33 12.01 -3.74
C ASN A 18 -2.33 13.02 -4.34
N ASP A 19 -1.39 13.47 -3.51
CA ASP A 19 -0.39 14.48 -3.86
C ASP A 19 1.00 13.99 -3.43
N PRO A 20 2.07 14.44 -4.11
CA PRO A 20 3.43 14.22 -3.63
C PRO A 20 3.69 15.02 -2.34
N PHE A 21 4.45 14.43 -1.42
CA PHE A 21 4.85 15.08 -0.17
C PHE A 21 6.36 15.17 -0.05
N THR A 22 6.83 16.26 0.57
CA THR A 22 8.22 16.36 1.03
C THR A 22 8.40 15.56 2.33
N GLY A 23 9.64 15.36 2.77
CA GLY A 23 9.93 14.68 4.05
C GLY A 23 9.39 15.40 5.29
N ASN A 24 8.90 16.64 5.16
CA ASN A 24 8.29 17.41 6.25
C ASN A 24 6.82 17.01 6.48
N MET A 25 6.57 15.73 6.74
CA MET A 25 5.23 15.20 7.04
C MET A 25 4.90 15.20 8.54
N HIS A 26 5.63 15.97 9.35
CA HIS A 26 5.53 15.94 10.82
C HIS A 26 5.77 14.53 11.42
N GLY A 27 6.70 13.79 10.82
CA GLY A 27 7.05 12.42 11.20
C GLY A 27 6.01 11.37 10.79
N VAL A 28 6.19 10.13 11.25
CA VAL A 28 5.31 8.99 10.89
C VAL A 28 3.86 9.26 11.24
N ARG A 29 3.59 9.93 12.37
CA ARG A 29 2.22 10.22 12.81
C ARG A 29 1.47 11.13 11.83
N GLY A 30 2.15 12.14 11.27
CA GLY A 30 1.52 13.00 10.28
C GLY A 30 1.34 12.29 8.93
N ALA A 31 2.27 11.41 8.55
CA ALA A 31 2.12 10.54 7.39
C ALA A 31 0.95 9.54 7.56
N ASP A 32 0.86 8.87 8.71
CA ASP A 32 -0.26 7.98 9.06
C ASP A 32 -1.60 8.74 9.05
N PHE A 33 -1.63 9.96 9.58
CA PHE A 33 -2.82 10.81 9.56
C PHE A 33 -3.25 11.18 8.13
N ALA A 34 -2.30 11.47 7.23
CA ALA A 34 -2.60 11.72 5.83
C ALA A 34 -3.22 10.49 5.15
N CYS A 35 -2.66 9.30 5.38
CA CYS A 35 -3.23 8.03 4.89
C CYS A 35 -4.65 7.82 5.42
N TYR A 36 -4.85 7.98 6.74
CA TYR A 36 -6.17 7.84 7.36
C TYR A 36 -7.19 8.82 6.75
N HIS A 37 -6.84 10.11 6.66
CA HIS A 37 -7.75 11.14 6.19
C HIS A 37 -8.16 10.92 4.72
N GLN A 38 -7.21 10.63 3.83
CA GLN A 38 -7.50 10.42 2.41
C GLN A 38 -8.25 9.10 2.16
N ALA A 39 -7.92 8.03 2.89
CA ALA A 39 -8.66 6.78 2.83
C ALA A 39 -10.14 6.98 3.22
N ARG A 40 -10.41 7.72 4.32
CA ARG A 40 -11.78 8.04 4.73
C ARG A 40 -12.52 8.88 3.70
N ALA A 41 -11.86 9.90 3.14
CA ALA A 41 -12.44 10.74 2.08
C ALA A 41 -12.79 9.93 0.82
N ALA A 42 -12.00 8.89 0.51
CA ALA A 42 -12.27 7.96 -0.59
C ALA A 42 -13.28 6.84 -0.26
N GLY A 43 -13.82 6.82 0.96
CA GLY A 43 -14.85 5.86 1.39
C GLY A 43 -14.33 4.54 1.95
N PHE A 44 -13.04 4.43 2.27
CA PHE A 44 -12.49 3.23 2.90
C PHE A 44 -12.94 3.10 4.36
N THR A 45 -13.36 1.89 4.73
CA THR A 45 -13.76 1.55 6.10
C THR A 45 -12.59 1.01 6.94
N THR A 46 -11.58 0.44 6.28
CA THR A 46 -10.34 -0.08 6.88
C THR A 46 -9.37 1.04 7.26
N THR A 47 -8.36 0.70 8.07
CA THR A 47 -7.29 1.63 8.46
C THR A 47 -6.07 1.46 7.57
N PHE A 48 -5.50 2.58 7.12
CA PHE A 48 -4.26 2.63 6.35
C PHE A 48 -3.14 3.24 7.20
N ARG A 49 -1.91 2.79 6.98
CA ARG A 49 -0.69 3.30 7.60
C ARG A 49 0.30 3.71 6.52
N ALA A 50 1.16 4.67 6.82
CA ALA A 50 2.18 5.14 5.92
C ALA A 50 3.23 4.06 5.65
N PHE A 51 3.56 3.84 4.38
CA PHE A 51 4.61 2.92 3.95
C PHE A 51 5.98 3.61 4.02
N VAL A 52 6.46 3.87 5.24
CA VAL A 52 7.76 4.51 5.52
C VAL A 52 8.46 3.82 6.68
N SER A 53 9.79 3.74 6.62
CA SER A 53 10.60 3.38 7.78
C SER A 53 10.75 4.56 8.74
N SER A 54 10.95 4.29 10.02
CA SER A 54 11.26 5.29 11.04
C SER A 54 12.30 4.78 12.01
N GLN A 55 12.77 5.63 12.93
CA GLN A 55 13.75 5.26 13.95
C GLN A 55 13.34 4.06 14.82
N VAL A 56 12.03 3.78 14.92
CA VAL A 56 11.47 2.75 15.81
C VAL A 56 10.70 1.65 15.07
N GLN A 57 10.51 1.77 13.76
CA GLN A 57 9.78 0.79 12.96
C GLN A 57 10.37 0.66 11.57
N ASP A 58 10.90 -0.53 11.30
CA ASP A 58 11.31 -0.95 9.97
C ASP A 58 10.09 -1.16 9.06
N LEU A 59 10.28 -0.94 7.76
CA LEU A 59 9.22 -1.02 6.76
C LEU A 59 8.55 -2.40 6.75
N ASP A 60 9.32 -3.49 6.89
CA ASP A 60 8.83 -4.87 6.86
C ASP A 60 7.96 -5.25 8.07
N LYS A 61 8.05 -4.46 9.16
CA LYS A 61 7.32 -4.65 10.43
C LYS A 61 6.04 -3.84 10.52
N ILE A 62 5.61 -3.20 9.44
CA ILE A 62 4.30 -2.52 9.39
C ILE A 62 3.15 -3.55 9.42
N VAL A 63 3.33 -4.67 8.73
CA VAL A 63 2.37 -5.78 8.65
C VAL A 63 2.68 -6.82 9.73
N HIS A 64 1.63 -7.29 10.41
CA HIS A 64 1.74 -8.30 11.46
C HIS A 64 2.29 -9.61 10.88
N HIS A 65 3.11 -10.34 11.64
CA HIS A 65 3.85 -11.50 11.13
C HIS A 65 2.95 -12.57 10.49
N SER A 66 1.77 -12.84 11.10
CA SER A 66 0.78 -13.79 10.58
C SER A 66 0.28 -13.46 9.17
N ASP A 67 0.31 -12.19 8.80
CA ASP A 67 -0.32 -11.67 7.59
C ASP A 67 0.71 -11.42 6.49
N ARG A 68 1.99 -11.75 6.72
CA ARG A 68 3.06 -11.47 5.74
C ARG A 68 3.02 -12.37 4.50
N GLY A 69 2.29 -13.49 4.56
CA GLY A 69 1.98 -14.31 3.38
C GLY A 69 0.90 -13.70 2.46
N THR A 70 0.33 -12.56 2.84
CA THR A 70 -0.82 -11.96 2.15
C THR A 70 -0.38 -11.23 0.88
N PRO A 71 -1.06 -11.43 -0.27
CA PRO A 71 -0.80 -10.68 -1.50
C PRO A 71 -0.95 -9.18 -1.33
N VAL A 72 -0.07 -8.42 -1.98
CA VAL A 72 -0.15 -6.95 -2.02
C VAL A 72 -0.74 -6.52 -3.35
N VAL A 73 -1.81 -5.75 -3.32
CA VAL A 73 -2.59 -5.33 -4.49
C VAL A 73 -2.71 -3.81 -4.57
N ASN A 74 -2.95 -3.28 -5.76
CA ASN A 74 -3.28 -1.87 -5.93
C ASN A 74 -4.73 -1.55 -5.51
N LEU A 75 -5.16 -0.30 -5.70
CA LEU A 75 -6.53 0.17 -5.42
C LEU A 75 -7.64 -0.69 -6.09
N ARG A 76 -7.35 -1.25 -7.27
CA ARG A 76 -8.30 -2.03 -8.08
C ARG A 76 -8.21 -3.54 -7.81
N GLY A 77 -7.39 -3.98 -6.85
CA GLY A 77 -7.19 -5.39 -6.55
C GLY A 77 -6.24 -6.12 -7.51
N GLN A 78 -5.50 -5.40 -8.36
CA GLN A 78 -4.48 -6.01 -9.22
C GLN A 78 -3.22 -6.29 -8.40
N VAL A 79 -2.67 -7.50 -8.51
CA VAL A 79 -1.50 -7.93 -7.75
C VAL A 79 -0.26 -7.12 -8.15
N LEU A 80 0.40 -6.54 -7.14
CA LEU A 80 1.72 -5.91 -7.24
C LEU A 80 2.81 -6.89 -6.77
N PHE A 81 2.55 -7.59 -5.66
CA PHE A 81 3.45 -8.59 -5.08
C PHE A 81 2.68 -9.82 -4.63
N ASN A 82 3.26 -11.01 -4.82
CA ASN A 82 2.64 -12.28 -4.45
C ASN A 82 2.44 -12.41 -2.93
N SER A 83 3.32 -11.79 -2.14
CA SER A 83 3.17 -11.64 -0.70
C SER A 83 3.95 -10.44 -0.17
N TRP A 84 3.63 -9.99 1.06
CA TRP A 84 4.43 -8.98 1.76
C TRP A 84 5.87 -9.45 1.99
N ASP A 85 6.07 -10.70 2.39
CA ASP A 85 7.42 -11.26 2.56
C ASP A 85 8.23 -11.23 1.25
N ASP A 86 7.62 -11.60 0.12
CA ASP A 86 8.32 -11.61 -1.18
C ASP A 86 8.77 -10.22 -1.61
N MET A 87 8.03 -9.18 -1.25
CA MET A 87 8.42 -7.78 -1.50
C MET A 87 9.78 -7.43 -0.86
N PHE A 88 10.13 -8.06 0.27
CA PHE A 88 11.35 -7.76 1.04
C PHE A 88 12.47 -8.80 0.91
N ARG A 89 12.23 -9.97 0.30
CA ARG A 89 13.23 -11.06 0.22
C ARG A 89 14.39 -10.78 -0.73
N ASP A 90 14.11 -10.23 -1.92
CA ASP A 90 15.10 -10.17 -3.02
C ASP A 90 15.72 -8.78 -3.23
N GLY A 91 15.71 -7.93 -2.19
CA GLY A 91 16.54 -6.71 -2.14
C GLY A 91 16.12 -5.54 -3.04
N GLY A 92 14.98 -5.61 -3.74
CA GLY A 92 14.55 -4.54 -4.65
C GLY A 92 13.06 -4.34 -4.84
N ALA A 93 12.19 -5.16 -4.24
CA ALA A 93 10.73 -5.06 -4.40
C ALA A 93 10.29 -4.84 -5.86
N PHE A 94 10.83 -5.63 -6.79
CA PHE A 94 10.54 -5.48 -8.21
C PHE A 94 9.08 -5.89 -8.49
N PHE A 95 8.31 -4.98 -9.07
CA PHE A 95 6.96 -5.25 -9.56
C PHE A 95 6.83 -4.84 -11.03
N SER A 96 5.82 -5.39 -11.70
CA SER A 96 5.54 -5.06 -13.10
C SER A 96 5.14 -3.59 -13.24
N LEU A 97 5.89 -2.81 -14.02
CA LEU A 97 5.53 -1.43 -14.38
C LEU A 97 4.24 -1.34 -15.22
N ASN A 98 3.77 -2.46 -15.78
CA ASN A 98 2.48 -2.52 -16.46
C ASN A 98 1.29 -2.56 -15.49
N THR A 99 1.54 -2.73 -14.18
CA THR A 99 0.51 -2.69 -13.14
C THR A 99 0.52 -1.31 -12.48
N PRO A 100 -0.52 -0.47 -12.67
CA PRO A 100 -0.53 0.88 -12.12
C PRO A 100 -0.58 0.89 -10.60
N ILE A 101 0.04 1.92 -10.01
CA ILE A 101 -0.22 2.31 -8.62
C ILE A 101 -1.19 3.48 -8.67
N TYR A 102 -2.29 3.35 -7.94
CA TYR A 102 -3.30 4.38 -7.87
C TYR A 102 -3.24 5.14 -6.54
N SER A 103 -3.55 6.42 -6.57
CA SER A 103 -3.85 7.23 -5.39
C SER A 103 -5.27 6.98 -4.86
N PHE A 104 -5.59 7.48 -3.65
CA PHE A 104 -6.94 7.39 -3.08
C PHE A 104 -8.01 8.08 -3.96
N ASP A 105 -7.65 9.13 -4.69
CA ASP A 105 -8.51 9.82 -5.67
C ASP A 105 -8.52 9.17 -7.07
N ARG A 106 -7.99 7.94 -7.19
CA ARG A 106 -8.03 7.07 -8.38
C ARG A 106 -7.18 7.52 -9.56
N LYS A 107 -6.14 8.32 -9.34
CA LYS A 107 -5.16 8.68 -10.38
C LYS A 107 -4.06 7.64 -10.45
N ASP A 108 -3.65 7.26 -11.66
CA ASP A 108 -2.45 6.45 -11.85
C ASP A 108 -1.22 7.34 -11.67
N VAL A 109 -0.41 7.02 -10.67
CA VAL A 109 0.72 7.83 -10.21
C VAL A 109 1.84 7.90 -11.25
N PHE A 110 1.98 6.89 -12.12
CA PHE A 110 3.06 6.86 -13.11
C PHE A 110 2.69 7.51 -14.44
N SER A 111 1.40 7.60 -14.76
CA SER A 111 0.93 8.21 -16.01
C SER A 111 0.32 9.60 -15.83
N HIS A 112 -0.11 9.96 -14.63
CA HIS A 112 -0.62 11.29 -14.32
C HIS A 112 0.53 12.22 -13.90
N HIS A 113 1.04 12.98 -14.86
CA HIS A 113 1.82 14.17 -14.58
C HIS A 113 0.84 15.33 -14.42
N GLY A 114 0.81 15.94 -13.23
CA GLY A 114 0.03 17.15 -12.95
C GLY A 114 0.44 18.33 -13.82
#